data_AF-A0A7V9ST76-F1
#
_entry.id   AF-A0A7V9ST76-F1
#
_cell.length_a   1.000
_cell.length_b   1.000
_cell.length_c   1.000
_cell.angle_alpha   90.00
_cell.angle_beta   90.00
_cell.angle_gamma   90.00
#
_symmetry.space_group_name_H-M   'P 1'
#
loop_
_entity.id
_entity.type
_entity.pdbx_description
1 polymer ?
#
loop_
_entity_poly.entity_id
_entity_poly.type
_entity_poly.pdbx_seq_one_letter_code
_entity_poly.pdbx_strand_id
1 'polypeptide(L)' 'MKPILNSVTVWSGAFMIILVLAGAFAFTFTDLMTEKLYGGKRTGFIVMLFAYALYRGFRLYQTLKYKSKDEE' A
#
# COMPACT_ATOMS: atom_id res chain seq x y z
N MET A 1 13.73 20.86 -8.55
CA MET A 1 13.64 19.40 -8.82
C MET A 1 12.60 19.16 -9.90
N LYS A 2 12.88 18.30 -10.89
CA LYS A 2 12.04 18.16 -12.11
C LYS A 2 10.62 17.72 -11.73
N PRO A 3 9.56 18.50 -12.06
CA PRO A 3 8.18 18.23 -11.61
C PRO A 3 7.67 16.86 -12.05
N ILE A 4 8.17 16.37 -13.18
CA ILE A 4 7.85 15.05 -13.75
C ILE A 4 8.28 13.91 -12.83
N LEU A 5 9.45 14.01 -12.19
CA LEU A 5 9.97 12.95 -11.32
C LEU A 5 9.07 12.77 -10.09
N ASN A 6 8.59 13.88 -9.51
CA ASN A 6 7.69 13.85 -8.37
C ASN A 6 6.30 13.29 -8.72
N SER A 7 5.74 13.67 -9.88
CA SER A 7 4.46 13.10 -10.33
C SER A 7 4.56 11.60 -10.54
N VAL A 8 5.67 11.11 -11.11
CA VAL A 8 5.91 9.66 -11.28
C VAL A 8 6.06 8.96 -9.93
N THR A 9 6.78 9.55 -8.97
CA THR A 9 6.92 8.97 -7.63
C THR A 9 5.59 8.88 -6.88
N VAL A 10 4.76 9.91 -6.95
CA VAL A 10 3.43 9.93 -6.32
C VAL A 10 2.52 8.87 -6.97
N TRP A 11 2.52 8.81 -8.30
CA TRP A 11 1.69 7.86 -9.05
C TRP A 11 2.13 6.41 -8.82
N SER A 12 3.45 6.16 -8.79
CA SER A 12 4.03 4.85 -8.42
C SER A 12 3.67 4.47 -6.99
N GLY A 13 3.70 5.41 -6.05
CA GLY A 13 3.29 5.19 -4.66
C GLY A 13 1.81 4.84 -4.52
N ALA A 14 0.93 5.54 -5.23
CA ALA A 14 -0.49 5.24 -5.29
C ALA A 14 -0.77 3.87 -5.91
N PHE A 15 -0.09 3.54 -7.02
CA PHE A 15 -0.19 2.24 -7.68
C PHE A 15 0.23 1.09 -6.76
N MET A 16 1.28 1.29 -5.95
CA MET A 16 1.73 0.30 -4.98
C MET A 16 0.69 0.02 -3.88
N ILE A 17 -0.05 1.06 -3.44
CA ILE A 17 -1.14 0.89 -2.46
C ILE A 17 -2.28 0.08 -3.06
N ILE A 18 -2.65 0.36 -4.31
CA ILE A 18 -3.71 -0.37 -5.04
C ILE A 18 -3.31 -1.85 -5.19
N LEU A 19 -2.06 -2.14 -5.56
CA LEU A 19 -1.57 -3.52 -5.66
C LEU A 19 -1.59 -4.26 -4.33
N VAL A 20 -1.20 -3.60 -3.23
CA VAL A 20 -1.23 -4.22 -1.89
C VAL A 20 -2.68 -4.48 -1.45
N LEU A 21 -3.61 -3.57 -1.72
CA LEU A 21 -5.03 -3.77 -1.43
C LEU A 21 -5.64 -4.89 -2.28
N ALA A 22 -5.35 -4.93 -3.58
CA ALA A 22 -5.80 -5.98 -4.48
C ALA A 22 -5.24 -7.35 -4.07
N GLY A 23 -3.95 -7.40 -3.68
CA GLY A 23 -3.31 -8.60 -3.14
C GLY A 23 -3.96 -9.05 -1.83
N ALA A 24 -4.18 -8.13 -0.88
CA ALA A 24 -4.84 -8.43 0.39
C ALA A 24 -6.28 -8.96 0.17
N PHE A 25 -7.02 -8.36 -0.77
CA PHE A 25 -8.37 -8.82 -1.14
C PHE A 25 -8.33 -10.21 -1.78
N ALA A 26 -7.42 -10.42 -2.75
CA ALA A 26 -7.22 -11.74 -3.37
C ALA A 26 -6.82 -12.81 -2.33
N PHE A 27 -5.96 -12.48 -1.36
CA PHE A 27 -5.63 -13.40 -0.27
C PHE A 27 -6.79 -13.63 0.71
N THR A 28 -7.74 -12.72 0.82
CA THR A 28 -8.93 -12.83 1.70
C THR A 28 -10.03 -13.67 1.06
N PHE A 29 -10.21 -13.58 -0.26
CA PHE A 29 -11.31 -14.25 -0.96
C PHE A 29 -10.89 -15.47 -1.76
N THR A 30 -9.64 -15.53 -2.21
CA THR A 30 -9.13 -16.66 -2.98
C THR A 30 -8.33 -17.58 -2.06
N ASP A 31 -8.57 -18.87 -2.23
CA ASP A 31 -7.84 -19.93 -1.54
C ASP A 31 -6.49 -20.21 -2.21
N LEU A 32 -5.68 -19.14 -2.38
CA LEU A 32 -4.37 -19.19 -3.03
C LEU A 32 -3.27 -19.73 -2.12
N MET A 33 -3.53 -19.87 -0.82
CA MET A 33 -2.54 -20.32 0.14
C MET A 33 -2.66 -21.82 0.36
N THR A 34 -1.64 -22.56 -0.08
CA THR A 34 -1.39 -23.97 0.24
C THR A 34 -1.76 -24.29 1.69
N GLU A 35 -2.38 -25.46 1.92
CA GLU A 35 -2.91 -25.98 3.20
C GLU A 35 -2.06 -25.72 4.47
N LYS A 36 -0.75 -25.47 4.33
CA LYS A 36 0.16 -25.07 5.41
C LYS A 36 -0.06 -23.64 5.97
N LEU A 37 -0.68 -22.75 5.20
CA LEU A 37 -1.01 -21.37 5.61
C LEU A 37 -2.49 -21.15 5.91
N TYR A 38 -3.28 -22.22 5.93
CA TYR A 38 -4.70 -22.16 6.27
C TYR A 38 -4.91 -21.83 7.77
N GLY A 39 -5.91 -20.99 8.08
CA GLY A 39 -6.26 -20.61 9.46
C GLY A 39 -5.61 -19.31 9.96
N GLY A 40 -5.39 -19.18 11.28
CA GLY A 40 -5.01 -17.92 11.94
C GLY A 40 -3.75 -17.21 11.43
N LYS A 41 -2.85 -17.94 10.76
CA LYS A 41 -1.65 -17.38 10.10
C LYS A 41 -2.02 -16.56 8.86
N ARG A 42 -3.06 -16.94 8.12
CA ARG A 42 -3.62 -16.19 6.97
C ARG A 42 -4.15 -14.84 7.43
N THR A 43 -4.94 -14.82 8.50
CA THR A 43 -5.50 -13.58 9.07
C THR A 43 -4.38 -12.65 9.53
N GLY A 44 -3.34 -13.17 10.21
CA GLY A 44 -2.18 -12.37 10.60
C GLY A 44 -1.46 -11.73 9.42
N PHE A 45 -1.26 -12.49 8.33
CA PHE A 45 -0.63 -11.98 7.12
C PHE A 45 -1.46 -10.91 6.42
N ILE A 46 -2.78 -11.10 6.32
CA ILE A 46 -3.70 -10.11 5.73
C ILE A 46 -3.71 -8.81 6.56
N VAL A 47 -3.79 -8.91 7.90
CA VAL A 47 -3.73 -7.76 8.79
C VAL A 47 -2.40 -7.01 8.64
N MET A 48 -1.29 -7.74 8.50
CA MET A 48 0.02 -7.14 8.28
C MET A 48 0.12 -6.41 6.93
N LEU A 49 -0.43 -6.99 5.87
CA LEU A 49 -0.53 -6.33 4.56
C LEU A 49 -1.40 -5.07 4.63
N PHE A 50 -2.51 -5.11 5.36
CA PHE A 50 -3.41 -3.97 5.54
C PHE A 50 -2.74 -2.85 6.35
N ALA A 51 -2.05 -3.18 7.44
CA ALA A 51 -1.28 -2.23 8.23
C ALA A 51 -0.16 -1.57 7.40
N TYR A 52 0.52 -2.34 6.55
CA TYR A 52 1.53 -1.81 5.63
C TYR A 52 0.91 -0.88 4.58
N ALA A 53 -0.24 -1.23 4.02
CA ALA A 53 -0.96 -0.37 3.06
C ALA A 53 -1.34 0.97 3.69
N LEU A 54 -1.85 0.96 4.92
CA LEU A 54 -2.20 2.18 5.68
C LEU A 54 -0.97 3.03 5.98
N TYR A 55 0.13 2.42 6.46
CA TYR A 55 1.38 3.13 6.70
C TYR A 55 1.94 3.77 5.42
N ARG A 56 1.93 3.03 4.30
CA ARG A 56 2.40 3.52 2.99
C ARG A 56 1.52 4.67 2.49
N GLY A 57 0.20 4.55 2.63
CA GLY A 57 -0.77 5.60 2.29
C GLY A 57 -0.59 6.86 3.12
N PHE A 58 -0.38 6.71 4.44
CA PHE A 58 -0.10 7.84 5.33
C PHE A 58 1.21 8.54 4.97
N ARG A 59 2.28 7.79 4.67
CA ARG A 59 3.56 8.36 4.25
C ARG A 59 3.48 9.09 2.90
N LEU A 60 2.70 8.56 1.95
CA LEU A 60 2.41 9.23 0.68
C LEU A 60 1.68 10.56 0.94
N TYR A 61 0.63 10.55 1.76
CA TYR A 61 -0.12 11.74 2.15
C TYR A 61 0.76 12.79 2.84
N GLN A 62 1.64 12.36 3.76
CA GLN A 62 2.57 13.25 4.44
C GLN A 62 3.57 13.87 3.45
N THR A 63 4.06 13.11 2.47
CA THR A 63 4.96 13.61 1.42
C THR A 63 4.26 14.65 0.54
N LEU A 64 2.99 14.41 0.20
CA LEU A 64 2.16 15.34 -0.57
C LEU A 64 1.86 16.62 0.21
N LYS A 65 1.50 16.51 1.49
CA LYS A 65 1.17 17.63 2.38
C LYS A 65 2.39 18.47 2.76
N TYR A 66 3.56 17.86 2.88
CA TYR A 66 4.80 18.60 3.11
C TYR A 66 5.15 19.44 1.88
N LYS A 67 5.00 18.85 0.68
CA LYS A 67 5.26 19.54 -0.57
C LYS A 67 4.28 20.70 -0.85
N SER A 68 3.03 20.62 -0.41
CA SER A 68 2.08 21.74 -0.54
C SER A 68 2.41 22.91 0.41
N LYS A 69 3.21 22.68 1.46
CA LYS A 69 3.57 23.69 2.45
C LYS A 69 4.89 24.40 2.14
N ASP A 70 5.75 23.80 1.34
CA ASP A 70 6.97 24.42 0.78
C ASP A 70 6.68 25.31 -0.46
N GLU A 71 5.44 25.32 -0.96
CA GLU A 71 5.00 26.11 -2.13
C GLU A 71 4.20 27.37 -1.75
N GLU A 72 3.95 27.63 -0.46
CA GLU A 72 3.47 28.92 0.09
C GLU A 72 4.64 29.79 0.58
#